data_AF-A0A2V7YLG0-F1
#
_entry.id   AF-A0A2V7YLG0-F1
#
_cell.length_a   1.000
_cell.length_b   1.000
_cell.length_c   1.000
_cell.angle_alpha   90.00
_cell.angle_beta   90.00
_cell.angle_gamma   90.00
#
_symmetry.space_group_name_H-M   'P 1'
#
loop_
_entity.id
_entity.type
_entity.pdbx_description
1 polymer ?
#
loop_
_entity_poly.entity_id
_entity_poly.type
_entity_poly.pdbx_seq_one_letter_code
_entity_poly.pdbx_strand_id
1 'polypeptide(L)'
;MRRAFFVTTLAAALQLTAFGRSSAPDTQAFTDATGEVRTFSTNGAIDLRNPFFQSLGTNGRSCGSCHQASDAWSITPAHVQARFDADGGLDPIFRTNDGSNSPLADVSTVEARKEAYNMLLNKGLIRVGIGIPENAEFELTEVDDPYGYASASELSLFRRPLPSTNLAFLSAVMWDGRETLANQSVHFDLSDQANGATLGHAAAANPLSDTQREAIVDFETSLFTAQSKDFEAGNLQTQGAKGGPIQLSAQAYYVGINDTLSPGFNPASMDMFDTWSDVRSSSRERFADARQSVARGETLFNTFPIQISGVRGLNDVLGQETITGTCTTCHDAPNVGNHSVALPLDIGVASESRRTPDMPLYTFRNKTTGETIKTTDPGRALITGKWKHMSLFKGPILRALAARPPYFHNGSAAALRDVVEFYND
;
A
#
# COMPACT_ATOMS: atom_id res chain seq x y z
N MET A 1 -90.27 8.61 2.33
CA MET A 1 -89.78 9.84 1.67
C MET A 1 -88.29 10.00 1.95
N ARG A 2 -87.52 10.32 0.91
CA ARG A 2 -86.06 10.26 0.80
C ARG A 2 -85.33 11.01 1.93
N ARG A 3 -84.39 10.34 2.62
CA ARG A 3 -83.34 11.00 3.42
C ARG A 3 -82.00 10.80 2.71
N ALA A 4 -81.39 11.90 2.31
CA ALA A 4 -80.08 11.95 1.68
C ALA A 4 -78.98 11.59 2.69
N PHE A 5 -78.09 10.69 2.31
CA PHE A 5 -76.85 10.42 3.04
C PHE A 5 -75.81 11.47 2.63
N PHE A 6 -75.41 12.32 3.58
CA PHE A 6 -74.19 13.12 3.48
C PHE A 6 -73.01 12.23 3.90
N VAL A 7 -72.12 11.92 2.97
CA VAL A 7 -70.82 11.31 3.27
C VAL A 7 -69.87 12.44 3.64
N THR A 8 -69.53 12.54 4.92
CA THR A 8 -68.46 13.40 5.43
C THR A 8 -67.18 12.58 5.44
N THR A 9 -66.28 12.83 4.49
CA THR A 9 -64.93 12.25 4.47
C THR A 9 -64.07 12.94 5.53
N LEU A 10 -63.82 12.24 6.64
CA LEU A 10 -62.82 12.62 7.63
C LEU A 10 -61.42 12.35 7.03
N ALA A 11 -60.72 13.40 6.59
CA ALA A 11 -59.32 13.29 6.19
C ALA A 11 -58.45 13.24 7.46
N ALA A 12 -58.03 12.04 7.87
CA ALA A 12 -57.01 11.89 8.90
C ALA A 12 -55.65 12.31 8.32
N ALA A 13 -55.09 13.41 8.84
CA ALA A 13 -53.73 13.83 8.53
C ALA A 13 -52.75 12.85 9.17
N LEU A 14 -52.30 11.86 8.40
CA LEU A 14 -51.20 10.99 8.78
C LEU A 14 -49.89 11.76 8.55
N GLN A 15 -49.33 12.35 9.61
CA GLN A 15 -47.93 12.80 9.60
C GLN A 15 -47.04 11.56 9.53
N LEU A 16 -46.70 11.11 8.32
CA LEU A 16 -45.51 10.29 8.15
C LEU A 16 -44.30 11.19 8.33
N THR A 17 -43.68 11.10 9.51
CA THR A 17 -42.29 11.48 9.70
C THR A 17 -41.47 10.78 8.63
N ALA A 18 -40.95 11.55 7.68
CA ALA A 18 -39.91 11.06 6.78
C ALA A 18 -38.73 10.68 7.67
N PHE A 19 -38.51 9.37 7.87
CA PHE A 19 -37.19 8.89 8.23
C PHE A 19 -36.27 9.33 7.11
N GLY A 20 -35.57 10.44 7.31
CA GLY A 20 -34.40 10.74 6.52
C GLY A 20 -33.50 9.51 6.62
N ARG A 21 -33.33 8.78 5.52
CA ARG A 21 -32.10 8.01 5.35
C ARG A 21 -30.99 9.02 5.57
N SER A 22 -30.28 8.92 6.70
CA SER A 22 -28.95 9.49 6.76
C SER A 22 -28.18 8.76 5.66
N SER A 23 -28.09 9.39 4.49
CA SER A 23 -27.12 9.00 3.48
C SER A 23 -25.78 9.17 4.17
N ALA A 24 -25.23 8.07 4.69
CA ALA A 24 -23.82 8.05 5.04
C ALA A 24 -23.07 8.58 3.81
N PRO A 25 -22.13 9.53 3.97
CA PRO A 25 -21.36 10.03 2.85
C PRO A 25 -20.75 8.83 2.13
N ASP A 26 -21.10 8.73 0.85
CA ASP A 26 -21.03 7.55 0.01
C ASP A 26 -19.64 6.89 0.02
N THR A 27 -19.54 5.71 0.65
CA THR A 27 -18.33 4.89 0.64
C THR A 27 -18.38 4.00 -0.61
N GLN A 28 -17.61 4.34 -1.66
CA GLN A 28 -17.51 3.46 -2.82
C GLN A 28 -17.02 2.08 -2.37
N ALA A 29 -17.81 1.07 -2.71
CA ALA A 29 -17.61 -0.32 -2.36
C ALA A 29 -17.17 -1.09 -3.60
N PHE A 30 -16.08 -1.83 -3.48
CA PHE A 30 -15.52 -2.62 -4.57
C PHE A 30 -15.33 -4.06 -4.13
N THR A 31 -15.70 -4.99 -5.00
CA THR A 31 -15.52 -6.41 -4.75
C THR A 31 -14.06 -6.78 -5.02
N ASP A 32 -13.48 -7.57 -4.11
CA ASP A 32 -12.19 -8.21 -4.28
C ASP A 32 -12.34 -9.74 -4.18
N ALA A 33 -11.23 -10.48 -4.22
CA ALA A 33 -11.24 -11.94 -4.22
C ALA A 33 -11.86 -12.56 -2.95
N THR A 34 -11.90 -11.81 -1.84
CA THR A 34 -12.33 -12.30 -0.52
C THR A 34 -13.58 -11.61 0.00
N GLY A 35 -13.96 -10.45 -0.54
CA GLY A 35 -15.13 -9.74 -0.08
C GLY A 35 -15.32 -8.38 -0.72
N GLU A 36 -15.41 -7.35 0.10
CA GLU A 36 -15.62 -5.98 -0.34
C GLU A 36 -14.74 -4.98 0.43
N VAL A 37 -13.90 -4.26 -0.30
CA VAL A 37 -13.13 -3.11 0.19
C VAL A 37 -13.97 -1.83 0.08
N ARG A 38 -13.82 -0.94 1.07
CA ARG A 38 -14.46 0.39 1.06
C ARG A 38 -13.48 1.48 1.42
N THR A 39 -13.69 2.64 0.82
CA THR A 39 -13.01 3.89 1.21
C THR A 39 -14.01 4.84 1.86
N PHE A 40 -13.63 5.36 3.02
CA PHE A 40 -14.29 6.47 3.69
C PHE A 40 -13.41 7.72 3.57
N SER A 41 -14.00 8.88 3.29
CA SER A 41 -13.30 10.16 3.32
C SER A 41 -13.88 11.05 4.41
N THR A 42 -13.01 11.67 5.21
CA THR A 42 -13.41 12.68 6.20
C THR A 42 -13.87 13.99 5.56
N ASN A 43 -13.60 14.20 4.27
CA ASN A 43 -14.01 15.38 3.51
C ASN A 43 -15.40 15.21 2.84
N GLY A 44 -16.08 14.08 3.07
CA GLY A 44 -17.37 13.77 2.46
C GLY A 44 -17.23 12.95 1.18
N ALA A 45 -17.97 13.29 0.13
CA ALA A 45 -17.88 12.56 -1.15
C ALA A 45 -16.51 12.79 -1.81
N ILE A 46 -15.96 11.73 -2.41
CA ILE A 46 -14.69 11.78 -3.16
C ILE A 46 -14.85 12.71 -4.37
N ASP A 47 -14.17 13.86 -4.36
CA ASP A 47 -14.18 14.81 -5.50
C ASP A 47 -13.16 14.39 -6.56
N LEU A 48 -13.66 13.80 -7.66
CA LEU A 48 -12.84 13.37 -8.80
C LEU A 48 -12.34 14.53 -9.70
N ARG A 49 -12.59 15.79 -9.34
CA ARG A 49 -12.13 16.98 -10.09
C ARG A 49 -10.91 17.64 -9.47
N ASN A 50 -10.49 17.19 -8.28
CA ASN A 50 -9.34 17.76 -7.59
C ASN A 50 -8.01 17.44 -8.32
N PRO A 51 -6.90 18.15 -8.02
CA PRO A 51 -5.63 17.99 -8.74
C PRO A 51 -5.08 16.55 -8.80
N PHE A 52 -5.39 15.68 -7.84
CA PHE A 52 -5.02 14.26 -7.86
C PHE A 52 -5.49 13.53 -9.13
N PHE A 53 -6.65 13.92 -9.66
CA PHE A 53 -7.25 13.29 -10.84
C PHE A 53 -6.96 14.03 -12.15
N GLN A 54 -6.30 15.19 -12.08
CA GLN A 54 -5.98 16.00 -13.25
C GLN A 54 -4.68 15.50 -13.90
N SER A 55 -4.64 15.50 -15.24
CA SER A 55 -3.39 15.30 -15.98
C SER A 55 -2.55 16.57 -15.88
N LEU A 56 -1.73 16.66 -14.83
CA LEU A 56 -0.89 17.84 -14.55
C LEU A 56 0.46 17.80 -15.27
N GLY A 57 0.79 16.67 -15.90
CA GLY A 57 1.97 16.49 -16.72
C GLY A 57 1.72 16.53 -18.22
N THR A 58 2.68 16.04 -19.00
CA THR A 58 2.67 16.13 -20.47
C THR A 58 2.19 14.85 -21.16
N ASN A 59 2.09 13.74 -20.42
CA ASN A 59 1.87 12.41 -21.00
C ASN A 59 0.44 11.86 -20.81
N GLY A 60 -0.48 12.68 -20.28
CA GLY A 60 -1.88 12.33 -20.05
C GLY A 60 -2.17 11.62 -18.72
N ARG A 61 -1.14 11.31 -17.91
CA ARG A 61 -1.29 10.59 -16.65
C ARG A 61 -1.71 11.53 -15.52
N SER A 62 -2.56 11.03 -14.63
CA SER A 62 -2.83 11.60 -13.31
C SER A 62 -2.51 10.58 -12.21
N CYS A 63 -2.48 11.00 -10.94
CA CYS A 63 -2.34 10.05 -9.82
C CYS A 63 -3.47 9.02 -9.87
N GLY A 64 -4.69 9.48 -10.20
CA GLY A 64 -5.85 8.65 -10.45
C GLY A 64 -5.73 7.66 -11.62
N SER A 65 -4.66 7.65 -12.42
CA SER A 65 -4.40 6.57 -13.40
C SER A 65 -3.87 5.30 -12.73
N CYS A 66 -3.04 5.45 -11.69
CA CYS A 66 -2.40 4.35 -10.96
C CYS A 66 -2.97 4.11 -9.55
N HIS A 67 -3.78 5.01 -9.02
CA HIS A 67 -4.34 4.89 -7.67
C HIS A 67 -5.85 4.68 -7.76
N GLN A 68 -6.27 3.49 -8.21
CA GLN A 68 -7.69 3.16 -8.37
C GLN A 68 -8.33 2.81 -7.03
N ALA A 69 -9.47 3.39 -6.71
CA ALA A 69 -10.19 3.08 -5.48
C ALA A 69 -10.58 1.58 -5.38
N SER A 70 -10.83 0.93 -6.52
CA SER A 70 -11.11 -0.52 -6.61
C SER A 70 -9.91 -1.41 -6.29
N ASP A 71 -8.69 -0.89 -6.46
CA ASP A 71 -7.42 -1.56 -6.11
C ASP A 71 -6.86 -1.04 -4.79
N ALA A 72 -7.74 -0.60 -3.88
CA ALA A 72 -7.39 0.06 -2.62
C ALA A 72 -6.36 1.19 -2.80
N TRP A 73 -6.57 2.03 -3.82
CA TRP A 73 -5.73 3.18 -4.19
C TRP A 73 -4.32 2.82 -4.64
N SER A 74 -4.17 1.66 -5.28
CA SER A 74 -2.95 1.19 -5.96
C SER A 74 -3.33 0.67 -7.37
N ILE A 75 -2.52 -0.23 -7.93
CA ILE A 75 -2.82 -0.99 -9.15
C ILE A 75 -2.80 -2.50 -8.88
N THR A 76 -3.55 -3.26 -9.67
CA THR A 76 -3.45 -4.72 -9.75
C THR A 76 -3.09 -5.15 -11.18
N PRO A 77 -2.36 -6.28 -11.37
CA PRO A 77 -2.09 -6.82 -12.69
C PRO A 77 -3.35 -7.00 -13.54
N ALA A 78 -4.45 -7.48 -12.93
CA ALA A 78 -5.72 -7.69 -13.62
C ALA A 78 -6.29 -6.40 -14.23
N HIS A 79 -6.31 -5.28 -13.49
CA HIS A 79 -6.79 -4.00 -14.02
C HIS A 79 -5.83 -3.35 -15.01
N VAL A 80 -4.51 -3.53 -14.84
CA VAL A 80 -3.51 -3.08 -15.81
C VAL A 80 -3.67 -3.83 -17.14
N GLN A 81 -3.84 -5.16 -17.10
CA GLN A 81 -4.09 -5.99 -18.28
C GLN A 81 -5.38 -5.57 -18.99
N ALA A 82 -6.46 -5.32 -18.24
CA ALA A 82 -7.71 -4.84 -18.82
C ALA A 82 -7.56 -3.50 -19.56
N ARG A 83 -6.74 -2.58 -19.03
CA ARG A 83 -6.40 -1.32 -19.72
C ARG A 83 -5.61 -1.58 -21.00
N PHE A 84 -4.61 -2.46 -20.92
CA PHE A 84 -3.80 -2.82 -22.08
C PHE A 84 -4.66 -3.43 -23.20
N ASP A 85 -5.54 -4.35 -22.86
CA ASP A 85 -6.42 -5.01 -23.82
C ASP A 85 -7.44 -4.05 -24.45
N ALA A 86 -7.81 -2.98 -23.74
CA ALA A 86 -8.78 -1.99 -24.21
C ALA A 86 -8.24 -1.07 -25.32
N ASP A 87 -6.95 -0.73 -25.31
CA ASP A 87 -6.36 0.22 -26.27
C ASP A 87 -5.02 -0.21 -26.88
N GLY A 88 -4.60 -1.44 -26.62
CA GLY A 88 -3.35 -2.01 -27.12
C GLY A 88 -2.11 -1.37 -26.50
N GLY A 89 -2.18 -0.91 -25.24
CA GLY A 89 -1.06 -0.36 -24.48
C GLY A 89 -0.80 1.13 -24.69
N LEU A 90 -1.84 1.90 -25.00
CA LEU A 90 -1.77 3.34 -25.24
C LEU A 90 -2.22 4.19 -24.02
N ASP A 91 -2.89 3.57 -23.05
CA ASP A 91 -3.33 4.20 -21.79
C ASP A 91 -2.16 4.97 -21.13
N PRO A 92 -2.41 6.14 -20.49
CA PRO A 92 -1.38 6.93 -19.83
C PRO A 92 -0.45 6.20 -18.85
N ILE A 93 -0.82 5.04 -18.31
CA ILE A 93 0.09 4.24 -17.48
C ILE A 93 1.21 3.55 -18.28
N PHE A 94 1.02 3.35 -19.58
CA PHE A 94 1.98 2.72 -20.48
C PHE A 94 2.89 3.78 -21.11
N ARG A 95 3.96 4.15 -20.39
CA ARG A 95 4.95 5.14 -20.83
C ARG A 95 6.36 4.64 -20.58
N THR A 96 7.31 5.07 -21.41
CA THR A 96 8.69 4.57 -21.33
C THR A 96 9.50 5.15 -20.19
N ASN A 97 9.11 6.30 -19.62
CA ASN A 97 9.83 6.90 -18.49
C ASN A 97 9.84 5.98 -17.25
N ASP A 98 8.74 5.25 -17.00
CA ASP A 98 8.58 4.45 -15.78
C ASP A 98 7.68 3.20 -15.90
N GLY A 99 6.76 3.15 -16.87
CA GLY A 99 5.84 2.04 -17.04
C GLY A 99 6.48 0.85 -17.76
N SER A 100 7.49 1.12 -18.60
CA SER A 100 8.26 0.08 -19.29
C SER A 100 9.45 -0.41 -18.45
N ASN A 101 9.93 -1.59 -18.82
CA ASN A 101 11.09 -2.23 -18.21
C ASN A 101 12.39 -1.45 -18.44
N SER A 102 12.45 -0.68 -19.52
CA SER A 102 13.59 0.19 -19.89
C SER A 102 13.08 1.47 -20.54
N PRO A 103 13.70 2.64 -20.28
CA PRO A 103 13.43 3.87 -21.01
C PRO A 103 13.67 3.78 -22.51
N LEU A 104 14.43 2.77 -22.96
CA LEU A 104 14.74 2.51 -24.36
C LEU A 104 13.90 1.39 -24.97
N ALA A 105 12.90 0.87 -24.25
CA ALA A 105 12.07 -0.24 -24.73
C ALA A 105 11.31 0.13 -26.00
N ASP A 106 11.22 -0.83 -26.94
CA ASP A 106 10.44 -0.66 -28.16
C ASP A 106 8.93 -0.73 -27.84
N VAL A 107 8.21 0.31 -28.25
CA VAL A 107 6.76 0.45 -28.06
C VAL A 107 6.03 0.68 -29.39
N SER A 108 6.69 0.38 -30.51
CA SER A 108 6.22 0.67 -31.87
C SER A 108 4.98 -0.15 -32.28
N THR A 109 4.88 -1.41 -31.83
CA THR A 109 3.73 -2.30 -32.09
C THR A 109 3.04 -2.72 -30.79
N VAL A 110 1.85 -3.31 -30.88
CA VAL A 110 1.13 -3.85 -29.71
C VAL A 110 1.96 -4.94 -29.03
N GLU A 111 2.57 -5.82 -29.82
CA GLU A 111 3.42 -6.91 -29.33
C GLU A 111 4.68 -6.35 -28.65
N ALA A 112 5.31 -5.34 -29.24
CA ALA A 112 6.47 -4.66 -28.63
C ALA A 112 6.08 -4.01 -27.30
N ARG A 113 4.92 -3.32 -27.24
CA ARG A 113 4.39 -2.75 -25.99
C ARG A 113 4.11 -3.82 -24.93
N LYS A 114 3.57 -4.97 -25.32
CA LYS A 114 3.29 -6.07 -24.38
C LYS A 114 4.58 -6.55 -23.71
N GLU A 115 5.67 -6.65 -24.46
CA GLU A 115 6.98 -7.01 -23.91
C GLU A 115 7.58 -5.88 -23.08
N ALA A 116 7.55 -4.64 -23.60
CA ALA A 116 8.08 -3.46 -22.93
C ALA A 116 7.44 -3.21 -21.57
N TYR A 117 6.16 -3.52 -21.40
CA TYR A 117 5.39 -3.29 -20.18
C TYR A 117 5.16 -4.56 -19.35
N ASN A 118 5.90 -5.65 -19.59
CA ASN A 118 5.59 -6.94 -18.96
C ASN A 118 5.70 -6.94 -17.42
N MET A 119 6.57 -6.13 -16.81
CA MET A 119 6.65 -5.99 -15.35
C MET A 119 5.41 -5.29 -14.77
N LEU A 120 4.91 -4.28 -15.48
CA LEU A 120 3.68 -3.60 -15.12
C LEU A 120 2.46 -4.51 -15.32
N LEU A 121 2.40 -5.23 -16.44
CA LEU A 121 1.28 -6.13 -16.79
C LEU A 121 1.18 -7.36 -15.89
N ASN A 122 2.31 -7.95 -15.52
CA ASN A 122 2.31 -9.24 -14.82
C ASN A 122 2.45 -9.09 -13.31
N LYS A 123 3.13 -8.04 -12.84
CA LYS A 123 3.44 -7.84 -11.41
C LYS A 123 2.93 -6.52 -10.86
N GLY A 124 2.37 -5.64 -11.70
CA GLY A 124 1.95 -4.30 -11.27
C GLY A 124 3.13 -3.48 -10.74
N LEU A 125 4.31 -3.64 -11.34
CA LEU A 125 5.53 -2.93 -10.97
C LEU A 125 5.85 -1.84 -11.97
N ILE A 126 6.23 -0.67 -11.46
CA ILE A 126 6.83 0.39 -12.26
C ILE A 126 8.34 0.36 -12.08
N ARG A 127 9.06 0.83 -13.09
CA ARG A 127 10.50 1.07 -13.03
C ARG A 127 10.77 2.39 -12.31
N VAL A 128 11.62 2.34 -11.30
CA VAL A 128 12.10 3.50 -10.56
C VAL A 128 13.60 3.63 -10.85
N GLY A 129 13.96 4.67 -11.60
CA GLY A 129 15.34 4.99 -11.95
C GLY A 129 16.04 5.75 -10.83
N ILE A 130 17.09 5.17 -10.26
CA ILE A 130 17.91 5.84 -9.23
C ILE A 130 19.39 5.54 -9.48
N GLY A 131 20.19 6.60 -9.54
CA GLY A 131 21.65 6.51 -9.63
C GLY A 131 22.32 6.28 -8.28
N ILE A 132 23.52 5.72 -8.29
CA ILE A 132 24.33 5.56 -7.07
C ILE A 132 24.82 6.96 -6.64
N PRO A 133 24.62 7.37 -5.37
CA PRO A 133 25.14 8.63 -4.87
C PRO A 133 26.67 8.73 -5.01
N GLU A 134 27.19 9.91 -5.36
CA GLU A 134 28.63 10.14 -5.56
C GLU A 134 29.48 9.69 -4.37
N ASN A 135 28.99 9.94 -3.14
CA ASN A 135 29.68 9.62 -1.89
C ASN A 135 29.26 8.28 -1.29
N ALA A 136 28.73 7.35 -2.08
CA ALA A 136 28.35 6.03 -1.59
C ALA A 136 29.56 5.24 -1.06
N GLU A 137 29.38 4.56 0.08
CA GLU A 137 30.33 3.63 0.71
C GLU A 137 30.55 2.35 -0.12
N PHE A 138 29.83 2.23 -1.24
CA PHE A 138 29.82 1.07 -2.12
C PHE A 138 29.94 1.46 -3.59
N GLU A 139 30.30 0.47 -4.40
CA GLU A 139 30.33 0.57 -5.85
C GLU A 139 29.59 -0.62 -6.47
N LEU A 140 29.08 -0.42 -7.68
CA LEU A 140 28.47 -1.48 -8.48
C LEU A 140 29.57 -2.18 -9.29
N THR A 141 29.75 -3.48 -9.06
CA THR A 141 30.80 -4.26 -9.72
C THR A 141 30.28 -5.15 -10.84
N GLU A 142 28.98 -5.49 -10.81
CA GLU A 142 28.34 -6.33 -11.83
C GLU A 142 26.85 -6.00 -11.94
N VAL A 143 26.32 -6.11 -13.15
CA VAL A 143 24.90 -5.95 -13.46
C VAL A 143 24.45 -7.13 -14.32
N ASP A 144 23.49 -7.88 -13.82
CA ASP A 144 22.71 -8.85 -14.59
C ASP A 144 21.31 -8.26 -14.77
N ASP A 145 21.13 -7.48 -15.85
CA ASP A 145 19.89 -6.79 -16.19
C ASP A 145 19.27 -7.40 -17.46
N PRO A 146 18.09 -8.05 -17.36
CA PRO A 146 17.38 -8.61 -18.51
C PRO A 146 17.02 -7.58 -19.60
N TYR A 147 17.00 -6.29 -19.25
CA TYR A 147 16.54 -5.21 -20.11
C TYR A 147 17.67 -4.32 -20.66
N GLY A 148 18.93 -4.60 -20.26
CA GLY A 148 20.13 -3.98 -20.82
C GLY A 148 20.24 -2.46 -20.65
N TYR A 149 19.65 -1.90 -19.59
CA TYR A 149 19.66 -0.45 -19.33
C TYR A 149 20.44 -0.07 -18.06
N ALA A 150 20.35 -0.89 -17.02
CA ALA A 150 20.81 -0.52 -15.69
C ALA A 150 22.34 -0.33 -15.62
N SER A 151 22.76 0.71 -14.90
CA SER A 151 24.16 1.05 -14.68
C SER A 151 24.33 1.81 -13.37
N ALA A 152 25.57 2.13 -12.98
CA ALA A 152 25.83 2.93 -11.77
C ALA A 152 25.18 4.33 -11.81
N SER A 153 25.00 4.92 -12.99
CA SER A 153 24.32 6.21 -13.14
C SER A 153 22.81 6.12 -13.01
N GLU A 154 22.21 4.98 -13.35
CA GLU A 154 20.78 4.73 -13.18
C GLU A 154 20.49 3.23 -13.14
N LEU A 155 20.03 2.75 -11.98
CA LEU A 155 19.54 1.39 -11.82
C LEU A 155 18.06 1.29 -12.23
N SER A 156 17.63 0.09 -12.64
CA SER A 156 16.22 -0.23 -12.90
C SER A 156 15.64 -0.98 -11.70
N LEU A 157 14.91 -0.26 -10.84
CA LEU A 157 14.30 -0.83 -9.63
C LEU A 157 12.81 -1.07 -9.87
N PHE A 158 12.33 -2.30 -9.78
CA PHE A 158 10.92 -2.62 -10.03
C PHE A 158 10.11 -2.65 -8.75
N ARG A 159 9.25 -1.64 -8.58
CA ARG A 159 8.53 -1.40 -7.31
C ARG A 159 7.02 -1.28 -7.54
N ARG A 160 6.24 -1.82 -6.61
CA ARG A 160 4.78 -1.62 -6.52
C ARG A 160 4.47 -0.15 -6.20
N PRO A 161 3.54 0.50 -6.91
CA PRO A 161 2.96 1.76 -6.45
C PRO A 161 2.33 1.58 -5.05
N LEU A 162 2.74 2.42 -4.10
CA LEU A 162 2.16 2.40 -2.75
C LEU A 162 0.73 2.94 -2.79
N PRO A 163 -0.17 2.45 -1.92
CA PRO A 163 -1.52 2.97 -1.80
C PRO A 163 -1.54 4.45 -1.43
N SER A 164 -2.35 5.28 -2.10
CA SER A 164 -2.56 6.70 -1.76
C SER A 164 -3.73 6.92 -0.78
N THR A 165 -3.84 6.03 0.21
CA THR A 165 -4.89 6.01 1.23
C THR A 165 -4.32 5.55 2.57
N ASN A 166 -5.01 5.84 3.67
CA ASN A 166 -4.54 5.58 5.04
C ASN A 166 -3.24 6.34 5.38
N LEU A 167 -2.91 7.41 4.64
CA LEU A 167 -1.61 8.10 4.76
C LEU A 167 -1.44 8.83 6.09
N ALA A 168 -2.54 9.13 6.78
CA ALA A 168 -2.55 9.65 8.15
C ALA A 168 -1.80 8.76 9.16
N PHE A 169 -1.53 7.49 8.82
CA PHE A 169 -0.80 6.55 9.68
C PHE A 169 0.65 6.31 9.26
N LEU A 170 1.22 7.14 8.37
CA LEU A 170 2.60 6.98 7.94
C LEU A 170 3.61 7.47 8.99
N SER A 171 4.74 6.79 9.02
CA SER A 171 5.96 7.16 9.74
C SER A 171 7.14 7.42 8.79
N ALA A 172 7.04 6.92 7.54
CA ALA A 172 7.98 7.12 6.46
C ALA A 172 7.26 7.04 5.10
N VAL A 173 7.70 7.85 4.14
CA VAL A 173 7.15 7.95 2.78
C VAL A 173 8.08 7.26 1.76
N MET A 174 7.47 6.51 0.85
CA MET A 174 8.10 5.60 -0.13
C MET A 174 8.75 4.34 0.46
N TRP A 175 8.89 3.29 -0.36
CA TRP A 175 9.46 1.99 0.04
C TRP A 175 10.86 2.11 0.66
N ASP A 176 11.71 2.96 0.10
CA ASP A 176 13.09 3.21 0.52
C ASP A 176 13.25 4.41 1.47
N GLY A 177 12.14 5.07 1.83
CA GLY A 177 12.14 6.26 2.67
C GLY A 177 12.69 7.51 1.99
N ARG A 178 12.81 7.55 0.66
CA ARG A 178 13.44 8.68 -0.05
C ARG A 178 12.72 10.02 0.11
N GLU A 179 11.43 9.96 0.39
CA GLU A 179 10.58 11.12 0.65
C GLU A 179 10.38 11.32 2.16
N THR A 180 11.25 10.74 3.01
CA THR A 180 11.20 10.96 4.47
C THR A 180 12.34 11.90 4.86
N LEU A 181 12.08 13.20 4.81
CA LEU A 181 13.12 14.22 4.87
C LEU A 181 13.43 14.61 6.32
N ALA A 182 14.71 14.80 6.61
CA ALA A 182 15.14 15.13 7.97
C ALA A 182 14.54 16.46 8.44
N ASN A 183 13.98 16.46 9.65
CA ASN A 183 13.32 17.60 10.28
C ASN A 183 12.10 18.14 9.53
N GLN A 184 11.46 17.32 8.70
CA GLN A 184 10.21 17.66 8.04
C GLN A 184 9.03 16.87 8.64
N SER A 185 7.82 17.37 8.42
CA SER A 185 6.59 16.65 8.78
C SER A 185 6.23 15.65 7.69
N VAL A 186 5.48 14.60 8.04
CA VAL A 186 4.92 13.67 7.05
C VAL A 186 4.06 14.40 6.00
N HIS A 187 3.42 15.50 6.40
CA HIS A 187 2.67 16.35 5.47
C HIS A 187 3.58 16.99 4.40
N PHE A 188 4.73 17.56 4.82
CA PHE A 188 5.70 18.10 3.87
C PHE A 188 6.27 17.00 2.97
N ASP A 189 6.62 15.85 3.54
CA ASP A 189 7.11 14.68 2.84
C ASP A 189 6.13 14.19 1.75
N LEU A 190 4.83 14.11 2.06
CA LEU A 190 3.78 13.78 1.07
C LEU A 190 3.65 14.86 -0.01
N SER A 191 3.77 16.14 0.39
CA SER A 191 3.75 17.26 -0.55
C SER A 191 4.93 17.20 -1.52
N ASP A 192 6.13 16.83 -1.07
CA ASP A 192 7.31 16.59 -1.92
C ASP A 192 7.15 15.38 -2.82
N GLN A 193 6.65 14.27 -2.25
CA GLN A 193 6.37 13.06 -2.99
C GLN A 193 5.35 13.28 -4.12
N ALA A 194 4.26 14.03 -3.89
CA ALA A 194 3.26 14.35 -4.90
C ALA A 194 3.86 15.17 -6.06
N ASN A 195 4.75 16.11 -5.74
CA ASN A 195 5.48 16.89 -6.74
C ASN A 195 6.45 16.01 -7.54
N GLY A 196 7.27 15.20 -6.87
CA GLY A 196 8.19 14.25 -7.50
C GLY A 196 7.47 13.24 -8.39
N ALA A 197 6.34 12.70 -7.95
CA ALA A 197 5.48 11.81 -8.73
C ALA A 197 4.93 12.50 -9.98
N THR A 198 4.52 13.76 -9.89
CA THR A 198 4.01 14.51 -11.05
C THR A 198 5.12 14.81 -12.06
N LEU A 199 6.29 15.23 -11.59
CA LEU A 199 7.46 15.47 -12.44
C LEU A 199 7.96 14.18 -13.12
N GLY A 200 8.07 13.10 -12.35
CA GLY A 200 8.60 11.81 -12.83
C GLY A 200 7.58 11.02 -13.65
N HIS A 201 6.46 10.64 -13.04
CA HIS A 201 5.49 9.71 -13.63
C HIS A 201 4.62 10.38 -14.70
N ALA A 202 4.15 11.60 -14.46
CA ALA A 202 3.35 12.36 -15.44
C ALA A 202 4.22 13.17 -16.42
N ALA A 203 5.55 13.17 -16.25
CA ALA A 203 6.50 13.93 -17.06
C ALA A 203 6.13 15.43 -17.11
N ALA A 204 5.75 16.02 -15.96
CA ALA A 204 5.43 17.43 -15.89
C ALA A 204 6.66 18.30 -16.17
N ALA A 205 6.45 19.36 -16.95
CA ALA A 205 7.52 20.29 -17.30
C ALA A 205 7.89 21.25 -16.15
N ASN A 206 6.94 21.48 -15.23
CA ASN A 206 7.08 22.38 -14.10
C ASN A 206 6.63 21.68 -12.82
N PRO A 207 7.19 22.06 -11.66
CA PRO A 207 6.68 21.63 -10.36
C PRO A 207 5.21 21.98 -10.17
N LEU A 208 4.53 21.20 -9.32
CA LEU A 208 3.20 21.56 -8.84
C LEU A 208 3.26 22.89 -8.07
N SER A 209 2.21 23.69 -8.20
CA SER A 209 2.01 24.84 -7.30
C SER A 209 1.71 24.37 -5.88
N ASP A 210 2.04 25.18 -4.88
CA ASP A 210 1.77 24.84 -3.47
C ASP A 210 0.29 24.52 -3.23
N THR A 211 -0.64 25.27 -3.84
CA THR A 211 -2.08 24.98 -3.75
C THR A 211 -2.46 23.62 -4.33
N GLN A 212 -1.81 23.16 -5.40
CA GLN A 212 -2.04 21.82 -5.92
C GLN A 212 -1.48 20.75 -4.99
N ARG A 213 -0.29 20.98 -4.41
CA ARG A 213 0.34 20.05 -3.47
C ARG A 213 -0.51 19.89 -2.22
N GLU A 214 -0.93 20.99 -1.60
CA GLU A 214 -1.82 20.98 -0.43
C GLU A 214 -3.14 20.26 -0.75
N ALA A 215 -3.78 20.56 -1.89
CA ALA A 215 -5.03 19.90 -2.28
C ALA A 215 -4.89 18.37 -2.50
N ILE A 216 -3.72 17.91 -2.98
CA ILE A 216 -3.42 16.49 -3.12
C ILE A 216 -3.21 15.85 -1.74
N VAL A 217 -2.39 16.46 -0.88
CA VAL A 217 -2.12 15.91 0.46
C VAL A 217 -3.38 15.88 1.31
N ASP A 218 -4.20 16.95 1.29
CA ASP A 218 -5.51 17.01 1.97
C ASP A 218 -6.44 15.91 1.47
N PHE A 219 -6.42 15.64 0.17
CA PHE A 219 -7.21 14.56 -0.41
C PHE A 219 -6.73 13.20 0.11
N GLU A 220 -5.46 12.85 -0.09
CA GLU A 220 -4.91 11.53 0.23
C GLU A 220 -4.96 11.22 1.74
N THR A 221 -4.71 12.22 2.60
CA THR A 221 -4.76 12.07 4.06
C THR A 221 -6.18 12.00 4.62
N SER A 222 -7.19 12.42 3.85
CA SER A 222 -8.60 12.25 4.22
C SER A 222 -9.14 10.84 3.99
N LEU A 223 -8.42 10.00 3.23
CA LEU A 223 -8.89 8.69 2.80
C LEU A 223 -8.53 7.59 3.80
N PHE A 224 -9.55 6.82 4.18
CA PHE A 224 -9.42 5.63 5.02
C PHE A 224 -10.01 4.43 4.28
N THR A 225 -9.18 3.46 3.93
CA THR A 225 -9.59 2.28 3.17
C THR A 225 -9.35 1.01 3.96
N ALA A 226 -10.39 0.17 4.07
CA ALA A 226 -10.31 -1.11 4.77
C ALA A 226 -11.25 -2.14 4.13
N GLN A 227 -10.97 -3.42 4.39
CA GLN A 227 -11.94 -4.48 4.13
C GLN A 227 -13.19 -4.19 4.98
N SER A 228 -14.36 -4.15 4.34
CA SER A 228 -15.63 -3.87 5.02
C SER A 228 -16.49 -5.12 5.17
N LYS A 229 -16.30 -6.08 4.27
CA LYS A 229 -16.99 -7.36 4.23
C LYS A 229 -16.02 -8.44 3.77
N ASP A 230 -16.17 -9.62 4.34
CA ASP A 230 -15.58 -10.87 3.88
C ASP A 230 -16.72 -11.82 3.44
N PHE A 231 -16.49 -12.66 2.44
CA PHE A 231 -17.51 -13.58 1.93
C PHE A 231 -17.89 -14.65 2.94
N GLU A 232 -16.96 -15.09 3.79
CA GLU A 232 -17.16 -16.12 4.80
C GLU A 232 -17.54 -15.54 6.17
N ALA A 233 -16.99 -14.40 6.58
CA ALA A 233 -17.26 -13.76 7.88
C ALA A 233 -18.38 -12.68 7.82
N GLY A 234 -18.80 -12.29 6.62
CA GLY A 234 -19.81 -11.25 6.41
C GLY A 234 -19.29 -9.85 6.71
N ASN A 235 -20.16 -8.98 7.26
CA ASN A 235 -19.79 -7.60 7.57
C ASN A 235 -18.76 -7.55 8.73
N LEU A 236 -17.61 -6.91 8.49
CA LEU A 236 -16.49 -6.80 9.43
C LEU A 236 -16.67 -5.74 10.53
N GLN A 237 -17.88 -5.17 10.63
CA GLN A 237 -18.24 -4.12 11.59
C GLN A 237 -19.45 -4.51 12.47
N THR A 238 -19.81 -5.79 12.49
CA THR A 238 -20.97 -6.26 13.26
C THR A 238 -20.55 -6.91 14.58
N GLN A 239 -21.47 -6.94 15.54
CA GLN A 239 -21.25 -7.59 16.84
C GLN A 239 -20.00 -7.07 17.57
N GLY A 240 -19.80 -5.75 17.51
CA GLY A 240 -18.69 -5.08 18.21
C GLY A 240 -17.38 -5.02 17.43
N ALA A 241 -17.24 -5.75 16.31
CA ALA A 241 -16.03 -5.68 15.49
C ALA A 241 -15.85 -4.30 14.84
N LYS A 242 -14.59 -3.92 14.61
CA LYS A 242 -14.17 -2.59 14.15
C LYS A 242 -13.35 -2.64 12.85
N GLY A 243 -13.54 -3.66 12.03
CA GLY A 243 -12.72 -3.90 10.85
C GLY A 243 -12.83 -2.85 9.74
N GLY A 244 -13.91 -2.04 9.71
CA GLY A 244 -14.22 -1.14 8.59
C GLY A 244 -13.48 0.21 8.57
N PRO A 245 -13.65 0.99 7.48
CA PRO A 245 -12.91 2.23 7.27
C PRO A 245 -13.38 3.40 8.16
N ILE A 246 -14.63 3.39 8.64
CA ILE A 246 -15.14 4.42 9.55
C ILE A 246 -14.51 4.29 10.93
N GLN A 247 -14.37 3.06 11.44
CA GLN A 247 -13.66 2.82 12.70
C GLN A 247 -12.17 3.10 12.53
N LEU A 248 -11.60 2.81 11.35
CA LEU A 248 -10.22 3.15 11.03
C LEU A 248 -9.97 4.67 11.11
N SER A 249 -10.88 5.51 10.59
CA SER A 249 -10.67 6.97 10.60
C SER A 249 -10.68 7.59 12.00
N ALA A 250 -11.19 6.86 13.00
CA ALA A 250 -11.15 7.25 14.41
C ALA A 250 -9.95 6.65 15.18
N GLN A 251 -9.10 5.85 14.52
CA GLN A 251 -7.94 5.23 15.15
C GLN A 251 -6.91 6.31 15.54
N ALA A 252 -6.55 6.36 16.81
CA ALA A 252 -5.51 7.26 17.29
C ALA A 252 -4.14 6.84 16.73
N TYR A 253 -3.34 7.82 16.32
CA TYR A 253 -1.99 7.61 15.81
C TYR A 253 -1.10 8.83 16.06
N TYR A 254 0.16 8.54 16.36
CA TYR A 254 1.29 9.46 16.27
C TYR A 254 2.55 8.61 16.05
N VAL A 255 3.61 9.22 15.52
CA VAL A 255 4.89 8.52 15.31
C VAL A 255 5.43 8.04 16.65
N GLY A 256 5.71 6.74 16.76
CA GLY A 256 6.19 6.08 17.97
C GLY A 256 5.09 5.66 18.96
N ILE A 257 3.81 5.69 18.58
CA ILE A 257 2.68 5.35 19.48
C ILE A 257 2.80 3.99 20.17
N ASN A 258 3.51 3.04 19.57
CA ASN A 258 3.73 1.70 20.13
C ASN A 258 5.09 1.15 19.65
N ASP A 259 6.13 1.98 19.66
CA ASP A 259 7.45 1.59 19.18
C ASP A 259 8.02 0.40 19.97
N THR A 260 8.30 -0.70 19.27
CA THR A 260 8.85 -1.93 19.86
C THR A 260 10.22 -1.75 20.52
N LEU A 261 10.99 -0.74 20.08
CA LEU A 261 12.33 -0.46 20.62
C LEU A 261 12.31 0.50 21.82
N SER A 262 11.12 0.97 22.22
CA SER A 262 10.91 1.89 23.33
C SER A 262 10.22 1.20 24.52
N PRO A 263 10.44 1.67 25.77
CA PRO A 263 9.68 1.17 26.92
C PRO A 263 8.17 1.39 26.73
N GLY A 264 7.37 0.38 27.07
CA GLY A 264 5.90 0.47 26.99
C GLY A 264 5.28 -0.16 25.74
N PHE A 265 6.08 -0.80 24.87
CA PHE A 265 5.57 -1.62 23.77
C PHE A 265 4.52 -2.63 24.25
N ASN A 266 3.40 -2.68 23.54
CA ASN A 266 2.32 -3.64 23.75
C ASN A 266 2.15 -4.52 22.49
N PRO A 267 2.43 -5.84 22.58
CA PRO A 267 2.25 -6.75 21.45
C PRO A 267 0.78 -7.02 21.09
N ALA A 268 -0.17 -6.75 22.00
CA ALA A 268 -1.60 -6.78 21.71
C ALA A 268 -2.03 -5.49 20.98
N SER A 269 -1.50 -5.30 19.77
CA SER A 269 -1.67 -4.09 18.95
C SER A 269 -2.90 -4.17 18.02
N MET A 270 -3.41 -5.39 17.76
CA MET A 270 -4.64 -5.61 16.99
C MET A 270 -5.77 -6.05 17.94
N ASP A 271 -6.91 -5.35 17.94
CA ASP A 271 -8.07 -5.63 18.80
C ASP A 271 -9.43 -5.51 18.07
N MET A 272 -9.40 -5.45 16.74
CA MET A 272 -10.57 -5.13 15.93
C MET A 272 -11.63 -6.23 15.98
N PHE A 273 -11.23 -7.47 16.29
CA PHE A 273 -12.05 -8.67 16.22
C PHE A 273 -12.12 -9.45 17.53
N ASP A 274 -11.57 -8.93 18.63
CA ASP A 274 -11.64 -9.51 19.97
C ASP A 274 -13.08 -9.95 20.36
N THR A 275 -14.09 -9.14 20.00
CA THR A 275 -15.49 -9.43 20.32
C THR A 275 -16.06 -10.66 19.59
N TRP A 276 -15.35 -11.18 18.59
CA TRP A 276 -15.72 -12.39 17.85
C TRP A 276 -15.20 -13.69 18.46
N SER A 277 -14.33 -13.62 19.46
CA SER A 277 -13.84 -14.80 20.18
C SER A 277 -14.96 -15.62 20.82
N ASP A 278 -16.00 -14.95 21.32
CA ASP A 278 -17.12 -15.57 22.05
C ASP A 278 -18.43 -15.69 21.24
N VAL A 279 -18.40 -15.36 19.94
CA VAL A 279 -19.59 -15.46 19.09
C VAL A 279 -20.05 -16.91 19.04
N ARG A 280 -21.27 -17.21 19.51
CA ARG A 280 -21.76 -18.58 19.63
C ARG A 280 -22.20 -19.11 18.27
N SER A 281 -21.60 -20.22 17.84
CA SER A 281 -22.09 -20.98 16.70
C SER A 281 -23.56 -21.38 16.94
N SER A 282 -24.47 -20.90 16.10
CA SER A 282 -25.86 -21.36 16.08
C SER A 282 -26.28 -21.63 14.65
N SER A 283 -27.23 -22.54 14.43
CA SER A 283 -27.76 -22.81 13.08
C SER A 283 -28.39 -21.59 12.39
N ARG A 284 -28.60 -20.49 13.12
CA ARG A 284 -29.11 -19.21 12.62
C ARG A 284 -28.01 -18.21 12.26
N GLU A 285 -26.76 -18.47 12.64
CA GLU A 285 -25.63 -17.56 12.45
C GLU A 285 -24.57 -18.17 11.53
N ARG A 286 -24.82 -18.08 10.23
CA ARG A 286 -23.98 -18.68 9.17
C ARG A 286 -22.52 -18.21 9.12
N PHE A 287 -22.17 -17.16 9.84
CA PHE A 287 -20.86 -16.51 9.79
C PHE A 287 -20.00 -16.77 11.05
N ALA A 288 -20.55 -17.45 12.07
CA ALA A 288 -19.92 -17.58 13.37
C ALA A 288 -18.52 -18.24 13.28
N ASP A 289 -18.41 -19.36 12.56
CA ASP A 289 -17.15 -20.13 12.47
C ASP A 289 -16.03 -19.31 11.80
N ALA A 290 -16.36 -18.59 10.73
CA ALA A 290 -15.41 -17.73 10.03
C ALA A 290 -14.99 -16.53 10.90
N ARG A 291 -15.92 -15.91 11.63
CA ARG A 291 -15.61 -14.80 12.56
C ARG A 291 -14.70 -15.24 13.71
N GLN A 292 -14.98 -16.40 14.30
CA GLN A 292 -14.09 -17.00 15.29
C GLN A 292 -12.71 -17.30 14.68
N SER A 293 -12.64 -17.70 13.41
CA SER A 293 -11.38 -17.88 12.71
C SER A 293 -10.59 -16.58 12.55
N VAL A 294 -11.26 -15.48 12.19
CA VAL A 294 -10.66 -14.14 12.14
C VAL A 294 -10.12 -13.74 13.52
N ALA A 295 -10.89 -13.92 14.60
CA ALA A 295 -10.43 -13.62 15.96
C ALA A 295 -9.21 -14.46 16.39
N ARG A 296 -9.16 -15.74 16.01
CA ARG A 296 -7.95 -16.58 16.22
C ARG A 296 -6.76 -16.05 15.42
N GLY A 297 -6.97 -15.60 14.17
CA GLY A 297 -5.93 -14.98 13.35
C GLY A 297 -5.37 -13.70 13.98
N GLU A 298 -6.23 -12.84 14.54
CA GLU A 298 -5.83 -11.65 15.32
C GLU A 298 -4.99 -12.04 16.55
N THR A 299 -5.44 -13.05 17.30
CA THR A 299 -4.68 -13.58 18.44
C THR A 299 -3.29 -14.07 18.02
N LEU A 300 -3.20 -14.84 16.94
CA LEU A 300 -1.92 -15.32 16.41
C LEU A 300 -1.04 -14.14 15.98
N PHE A 301 -1.59 -13.14 15.30
CA PHE A 301 -0.84 -11.95 14.87
C PHE A 301 -0.16 -11.24 16.06
N ASN A 302 -0.88 -11.11 17.17
CA ASN A 302 -0.38 -10.46 18.38
C ASN A 302 0.59 -11.32 19.21
N THR A 303 0.50 -12.66 19.14
CA THR A 303 1.11 -13.54 20.15
C THR A 303 2.01 -14.65 19.61
N PHE A 304 1.94 -14.96 18.32
CA PHE A 304 2.71 -16.06 17.73
C PHE A 304 4.21 -15.72 17.79
N PRO A 305 5.04 -16.54 18.47
CA PRO A 305 6.45 -16.25 18.63
C PRO A 305 7.21 -16.47 17.32
N ILE A 306 7.94 -15.44 16.88
CA ILE A 306 8.79 -15.45 15.70
C ILE A 306 10.24 -15.27 16.18
N GLN A 307 11.11 -16.18 15.74
CA GLN A 307 12.55 -16.06 15.95
C GLN A 307 13.16 -15.22 14.84
N ILE A 308 13.34 -13.93 15.11
CA ILE A 308 13.83 -12.96 14.14
C ILE A 308 15.36 -12.97 14.16
N SER A 309 15.96 -13.52 13.10
CA SER A 309 17.41 -13.63 12.93
C SER A 309 17.84 -13.14 11.56
N GLY A 310 19.04 -12.54 11.47
CA GLY A 310 19.63 -12.14 10.20
C GLY A 310 18.94 -10.97 9.49
N VAL A 311 18.03 -10.24 10.14
CA VAL A 311 17.35 -9.07 9.58
C VAL A 311 18.27 -7.85 9.71
N ARG A 312 18.81 -7.37 8.58
CA ARG A 312 19.59 -6.13 8.54
C ARG A 312 18.69 -4.93 8.84
N GLY A 313 19.21 -3.96 9.59
CA GLY A 313 18.45 -2.85 10.14
C GLY A 313 17.83 -3.14 11.51
N LEU A 314 17.95 -4.37 12.02
CA LEU A 314 17.42 -4.79 13.32
C LEU A 314 18.44 -5.60 14.11
N ASN A 315 18.75 -6.83 13.70
CA ASN A 315 19.64 -7.74 14.43
C ASN A 315 21.07 -7.17 14.54
N ASP A 316 21.59 -6.65 13.44
CA ASP A 316 22.91 -6.01 13.34
C ASP A 316 22.98 -4.69 14.13
N VAL A 317 21.89 -3.92 14.15
CA VAL A 317 21.80 -2.66 14.89
C VAL A 317 21.74 -2.91 16.40
N LEU A 318 20.99 -3.91 16.83
CA LEU A 318 20.84 -4.26 18.25
C LEU A 318 21.99 -5.15 18.77
N GLY A 319 22.81 -5.71 17.89
CA GLY A 319 23.88 -6.65 18.26
C GLY A 319 23.33 -7.98 18.81
N GLN A 320 22.13 -8.38 18.37
CA GLN A 320 21.45 -9.59 18.82
C GLN A 320 21.29 -10.57 17.67
N GLU A 321 21.86 -11.77 17.82
CA GLU A 321 21.79 -12.83 16.81
C GLU A 321 20.35 -13.26 16.52
N THR A 322 19.52 -13.34 17.56
CA THR A 322 18.10 -13.68 17.46
C THR A 322 17.28 -12.86 18.45
N ILE A 323 16.14 -12.36 17.97
CA ILE A 323 15.15 -11.64 18.76
C ILE A 323 13.86 -12.46 18.75
N THR A 324 13.29 -12.77 19.91
CA THR A 324 11.94 -13.35 19.97
C THR A 324 10.92 -12.24 19.91
N GLY A 325 10.17 -12.16 18.81
CA GLY A 325 9.13 -11.18 18.56
C GLY A 325 7.82 -11.82 18.13
N THR A 326 6.92 -11.00 17.61
CA THR A 326 5.63 -11.38 17.02
C THR A 326 5.43 -10.57 15.73
N CYS A 327 4.30 -10.73 15.03
CA CYS A 327 4.01 -9.87 13.87
C CYS A 327 3.96 -8.38 14.27
N THR A 328 3.46 -8.10 15.47
CA THR A 328 3.36 -6.74 16.04
C THR A 328 4.69 -6.16 16.50
N THR A 329 5.80 -6.91 16.47
CA THR A 329 7.13 -6.32 16.62
C THR A 329 7.44 -5.33 15.50
N CYS A 330 7.03 -5.62 14.26
CA CYS A 330 7.25 -4.72 13.12
C CYS A 330 5.96 -4.01 12.67
N HIS A 331 4.80 -4.66 12.83
CA HIS A 331 3.49 -4.11 12.53
C HIS A 331 2.83 -3.55 13.80
N ASP A 332 3.53 -2.62 14.45
CA ASP A 332 3.28 -2.20 15.82
C ASP A 332 2.24 -1.07 15.95
N ALA A 333 1.90 -0.34 14.88
CA ALA A 333 0.89 0.72 14.91
C ALA A 333 -0.53 0.15 15.14
N PRO A 334 -1.20 0.49 16.27
CA PRO A 334 -2.44 -0.17 16.68
C PRO A 334 -3.54 -0.18 15.64
N ASN A 335 -4.09 -1.36 15.35
CA ASN A 335 -5.14 -1.62 14.36
C ASN A 335 -4.87 -1.17 12.92
N VAL A 336 -3.65 -0.72 12.62
CA VAL A 336 -3.23 -0.26 11.28
C VAL A 336 -2.20 -1.21 10.69
N GLY A 337 -1.25 -1.67 11.52
CA GLY A 337 -0.17 -2.56 11.11
C GLY A 337 0.92 -1.86 10.30
N ASN A 338 1.00 -0.54 10.30
CA ASN A 338 2.23 0.13 9.89
C ASN A 338 3.32 -0.06 10.98
N HIS A 339 4.58 0.22 10.65
CA HIS A 339 5.55 0.49 11.70
C HIS A 339 5.39 1.94 12.19
N SER A 340 5.25 2.11 13.49
CA SER A 340 4.98 3.38 14.18
C SER A 340 6.14 4.36 14.09
N VAL A 341 7.35 3.89 13.78
CA VAL A 341 8.54 4.70 13.51
C VAL A 341 9.13 4.37 12.13
N ALA A 342 9.96 5.26 11.61
CA ALA A 342 10.67 5.06 10.35
C ALA A 342 11.81 4.04 10.51
N LEU A 343 11.47 2.74 10.52
CA LEU A 343 12.45 1.65 10.61
C LEU A 343 12.40 0.78 9.34
N PRO A 344 13.29 1.02 8.36
CA PRO A 344 13.41 0.19 7.18
C PRO A 344 14.29 -1.04 7.46
N LEU A 345 13.87 -2.20 6.97
CA LEU A 345 14.46 -3.51 7.27
C LEU A 345 14.74 -4.30 5.99
N ASP A 346 15.76 -5.15 6.01
CA ASP A 346 15.99 -6.19 4.99
C ASP A 346 15.47 -7.52 5.53
N ILE A 347 14.24 -7.86 5.14
CA ILE A 347 13.63 -9.16 5.46
C ILE A 347 13.97 -10.23 4.42
N GLY A 348 14.82 -9.95 3.42
CA GLY A 348 15.25 -10.91 2.40
C GLY A 348 14.42 -10.94 1.12
N VAL A 349 13.40 -10.08 0.96
CA VAL A 349 12.55 -10.01 -0.24
C VAL A 349 13.36 -9.70 -1.50
N ALA A 350 14.39 -8.86 -1.40
CA ALA A 350 15.21 -8.43 -2.54
C ALA A 350 16.44 -9.34 -2.79
N SER A 351 16.60 -10.42 -2.03
CA SER A 351 17.79 -11.28 -2.06
C SER A 351 17.97 -12.03 -3.39
N GLU A 352 19.22 -12.37 -3.72
CA GLU A 352 19.56 -13.18 -4.90
C GLU A 352 18.80 -14.51 -4.95
N SER A 353 18.63 -15.18 -3.81
CA SER A 353 17.96 -16.48 -3.74
C SER A 353 16.47 -16.43 -4.09
N ARG A 354 15.85 -15.24 -4.05
CA ARG A 354 14.43 -15.02 -4.40
C ARG A 354 14.27 -14.28 -5.73
N ARG A 355 15.36 -13.94 -6.42
CA ARG A 355 15.32 -13.27 -7.73
C ARG A 355 14.63 -14.17 -8.76
N THR A 356 13.66 -13.60 -9.50
CA THR A 356 13.10 -14.21 -10.70
C THR A 356 13.84 -13.74 -11.97
N PRO A 357 13.83 -14.50 -13.09
CA PRO A 357 14.64 -14.17 -14.28
C PRO A 357 14.37 -12.80 -14.93
N ASP A 358 13.19 -12.24 -14.70
CA ASP A 358 12.75 -10.91 -15.16
C ASP A 358 13.22 -9.75 -14.26
N MET A 359 13.75 -10.02 -13.06
CA MET A 359 14.29 -8.99 -12.19
C MET A 359 15.80 -8.77 -12.46
N PRO A 360 16.28 -7.52 -12.51
CA PRO A 360 17.70 -7.24 -12.47
C PRO A 360 18.35 -7.74 -11.17
N LEU A 361 19.63 -8.10 -11.23
CA LEU A 361 20.47 -8.42 -10.07
C LEU A 361 21.73 -7.58 -10.11
N TYR A 362 22.00 -6.90 -8.99
CA TYR A 362 23.13 -6.00 -8.84
C TYR A 362 24.11 -6.58 -7.84
N THR A 363 25.39 -6.68 -8.22
CA THR A 363 26.47 -7.00 -7.28
C THR A 363 27.12 -5.69 -6.84
N PHE A 364 27.01 -5.37 -5.55
CA PHE A 364 27.69 -4.24 -4.94
C PHE A 364 28.89 -4.71 -4.11
N ARG A 365 29.92 -3.87 -4.04
CA ARG A 365 31.08 -4.06 -3.18
C ARG A 365 31.25 -2.87 -2.24
N ASN A 366 31.45 -3.13 -0.95
CA ASN A 366 31.85 -2.12 0.02
C ASN A 366 33.28 -1.64 -0.30
N LYS A 367 33.47 -0.33 -0.47
CA LYS A 367 34.77 0.26 -0.86
C LYS A 367 35.85 0.15 0.22
N THR A 368 35.44 -0.03 1.48
CA THR A 368 36.35 -0.12 2.64
C THR A 368 36.67 -1.57 3.00
N THR A 369 35.64 -2.41 3.13
CA THR A 369 35.79 -3.79 3.63
C THR A 369 35.99 -4.81 2.52
N GLY A 370 35.62 -4.49 1.27
CA GLY A 370 35.60 -5.43 0.16
C GLY A 370 34.44 -6.44 0.20
N GLU A 371 33.57 -6.37 1.22
CA GLU A 371 32.37 -7.21 1.31
C GLU A 371 31.46 -7.00 0.09
N THR A 372 30.82 -8.07 -0.37
CA THR A 372 29.91 -8.03 -1.52
C THR A 372 28.48 -8.40 -1.14
N ILE A 373 27.50 -7.68 -1.68
CA ILE A 373 26.07 -8.00 -1.56
C ILE A 373 25.47 -8.06 -2.95
N LYS A 374 24.67 -9.09 -3.19
CA LYS A 374 23.82 -9.21 -4.37
C LYS A 374 22.36 -8.96 -4.00
N THR A 375 21.72 -8.04 -4.72
CA THR A 375 20.32 -7.66 -4.46
C THR A 375 19.63 -7.22 -5.74
N THR A 376 18.33 -7.46 -5.82
CA THR A 376 17.47 -6.94 -6.90
C THR A 376 17.12 -5.47 -6.69
N ASP A 377 17.21 -4.98 -5.46
CA ASP A 377 16.96 -3.58 -5.12
C ASP A 377 17.75 -3.18 -3.86
N PRO A 378 18.77 -2.30 -3.98
CA PRO A 378 19.55 -1.82 -2.83
C PRO A 378 18.76 -0.94 -1.84
N GLY A 379 17.52 -0.55 -2.17
CA GLY A 379 16.61 0.15 -1.27
C GLY A 379 17.19 1.46 -0.74
N ARG A 380 17.14 1.65 0.59
CA ARG A 380 17.59 2.88 1.26
C ARG A 380 19.09 3.19 1.08
N ALA A 381 19.91 2.24 0.68
CA ALA A 381 21.33 2.50 0.39
C ALA A 381 21.51 3.52 -0.76
N LEU A 382 20.61 3.53 -1.76
CA LEU A 382 20.70 4.52 -2.85
C LEU A 382 20.31 5.94 -2.42
N ILE A 383 19.61 6.07 -1.30
CA ILE A 383 19.22 7.38 -0.79
C ILE A 383 20.31 7.94 0.12
N THR A 384 20.93 7.07 0.92
CA THR A 384 21.84 7.48 1.99
C THR A 384 23.31 7.33 1.63
N GLY A 385 23.64 6.55 0.60
CA GLY A 385 25.00 6.14 0.26
C GLY A 385 25.64 5.17 1.27
N LYS A 386 24.93 4.73 2.31
CA LYS A 386 25.52 3.91 3.39
C LYS A 386 25.39 2.41 3.10
N TRP A 387 26.48 1.67 3.27
CA TRP A 387 26.52 0.22 3.06
C TRP A 387 25.56 -0.51 3.99
N LYS A 388 25.50 -0.10 5.26
CA LYS A 388 24.60 -0.69 6.25
C LYS A 388 23.11 -0.54 5.92
N HIS A 389 22.75 0.28 4.92
CA HIS A 389 21.37 0.45 4.48
C HIS A 389 21.02 -0.38 3.24
N MET A 390 21.88 -1.32 2.85
CA MET A 390 21.64 -2.18 1.69
C MET A 390 20.39 -3.04 1.88
N SER A 391 19.49 -2.97 0.89
CA SER A 391 18.24 -3.71 0.82
C SER A 391 17.21 -3.38 1.91
N LEU A 392 17.34 -2.23 2.60
CA LEU A 392 16.37 -1.82 3.63
C LEU A 392 15.14 -1.15 3.00
N PHE A 393 13.95 -1.61 3.41
CA PHE A 393 12.65 -1.05 3.00
C PHE A 393 11.70 -0.86 4.19
N LYS A 394 10.82 0.13 4.13
CA LYS A 394 9.81 0.36 5.17
C LYS A 394 8.76 -0.76 5.20
N GLY A 395 8.22 -1.03 6.39
CA GLY A 395 6.97 -1.78 6.54
C GLY A 395 5.77 -1.03 5.93
N PRO A 396 4.81 -1.72 5.29
CA PRO A 396 3.59 -1.09 4.79
C PRO A 396 2.43 -1.14 5.80
N ILE A 397 1.44 -0.25 5.63
CA ILE A 397 0.13 -0.35 6.27
C ILE A 397 -0.59 -1.62 5.79
N LEU A 398 -1.16 -2.39 6.73
CA LEU A 398 -1.82 -3.68 6.43
C LEU A 398 -3.33 -3.55 6.15
N ARG A 399 -3.89 -2.35 6.25
CA ARG A 399 -5.30 -2.10 5.94
C ARG A 399 -5.55 -2.18 4.42
N ALA A 400 -6.65 -2.86 4.07
CA ALA A 400 -7.11 -3.10 2.69
C ALA A 400 -6.17 -3.92 1.79
N LEU A 401 -5.36 -4.82 2.34
CA LEU A 401 -4.43 -5.64 1.55
C LEU A 401 -5.13 -6.52 0.50
N ALA A 402 -6.25 -7.16 0.85
CA ALA A 402 -6.91 -8.16 0.00
C ALA A 402 -7.33 -7.64 -1.39
N ALA A 403 -7.53 -6.33 -1.52
CA ALA A 403 -7.93 -5.68 -2.77
C ALA A 403 -6.75 -5.30 -3.69
N ARG A 404 -5.50 -5.57 -3.31
CA ARG A 404 -4.32 -5.08 -4.06
C ARG A 404 -3.16 -6.07 -4.21
N PRO A 405 -3.39 -7.36 -4.53
CA PRO A 405 -2.30 -8.25 -4.92
C PRO A 405 -1.56 -7.72 -6.17
N PRO A 406 -0.28 -8.07 -6.39
CA PRO A 406 0.58 -8.86 -5.50
C PRO A 406 1.20 -8.02 -4.36
N TYR A 407 1.92 -8.70 -3.47
CA TYR A 407 2.46 -8.17 -2.21
C TYR A 407 3.98 -8.07 -2.20
N PHE A 408 4.50 -7.43 -1.15
CA PHE A 408 5.87 -6.90 -1.03
C PHE A 408 6.19 -5.77 -2.01
N HIS A 409 7.33 -5.10 -1.82
CA HIS A 409 7.73 -3.97 -2.67
C HIS A 409 7.94 -4.39 -4.14
N ASN A 410 8.35 -5.63 -4.39
CA ASN A 410 8.64 -6.17 -5.73
C ASN A 410 7.54 -7.11 -6.26
N GLY A 411 6.36 -7.18 -5.63
CA GLY A 411 5.24 -7.98 -6.14
C GLY A 411 5.50 -9.48 -6.20
N SER A 412 6.42 -10.00 -5.38
CA SER A 412 6.87 -11.40 -5.42
C SER A 412 5.87 -12.41 -4.84
N ALA A 413 4.93 -11.96 -4.00
CA ALA A 413 3.87 -12.80 -3.44
C ALA A 413 2.53 -12.53 -4.15
N ALA A 414 1.94 -13.55 -4.78
CA ALA A 414 0.71 -13.40 -5.55
C ALA A 414 -0.54 -13.33 -4.65
N ALA A 415 -0.52 -14.02 -3.52
CA ALA A 415 -1.60 -14.11 -2.55
C ALA A 415 -1.14 -13.75 -1.13
N LEU A 416 -2.09 -13.41 -0.25
CA LEU A 416 -1.81 -13.16 1.18
C LEU A 416 -1.23 -14.40 1.86
N ARG A 417 -1.62 -15.59 1.39
CA ARG A 417 -1.06 -16.85 1.88
C ARG A 417 0.45 -16.93 1.64
N ASP A 418 0.90 -16.55 0.46
CA ASP A 418 2.34 -16.54 0.11
C ASP A 418 3.12 -15.55 1.01
N VAL A 419 2.48 -14.45 1.44
CA VAL A 419 3.07 -13.51 2.41
C VAL A 419 3.24 -14.15 3.78
N VAL A 420 2.27 -14.92 4.25
CA VAL A 420 2.37 -15.61 5.55
C VAL A 420 3.37 -16.76 5.46
N GLU A 421 3.35 -17.55 4.39
CA GLU A 421 4.30 -18.64 4.16
C GLU A 421 5.74 -18.13 4.07
N PHE A 422 5.97 -16.94 3.50
CA PHE A 422 7.27 -16.28 3.50
C PHE A 422 7.91 -16.12 4.89
N TYR A 423 7.11 -15.95 5.95
CA TYR A 423 7.61 -15.80 7.32
C TYR A 423 7.73 -17.15 8.07
N ASN A 424 7.26 -18.25 7.48
CA ASN A 424 7.42 -19.60 8.04
C ASN A 424 8.70 -20.30 7.57
N ASP A 425 9.23 -19.86 6.42
CA ASP A 425 10.48 -20.32 5.80
C ASP A 425 11.67 -19.46 6.25
#